data_AF-A0A921JWX9-F1
#
_entry.id   AF-A0A921JWX9-F1
#
_cell.length_a   1.000
_cell.length_b   1.000
_cell.length_c   1.000
_cell.angle_alpha   90.00
_cell.angle_beta   90.00
_cell.angle_gamma   90.00
#
_symmetry.space_group_name_H-M   'P 1'
#
loop_
_entity.id
_entity.type
_entity.pdbx_description
1 polymer ?
#
loop_
_entity_poly.entity_id
_entity_poly.type
_entity_poly.pdbx_seq_one_letter_code
_entity_poly.pdbx_strand_id
1 'polypeptide(L)' 'MATLNIKDPRVHELATELARRRGTTATAVVRDALEKEAAQQPKPIDRDRLRALQDKVLKMDLVWLSDDDIYDEDGLPK' A
#
# COMPACT_ATOMS: atom_id res chain seq x y z
N MET A 1 19.80 -8.66 16.08
CA MET A 1 18.94 -9.22 15.03
C MET A 1 17.79 -9.95 15.71
N ALA A 2 16.53 -9.64 15.38
CA ALA A 2 15.41 -10.35 15.97
C ALA A 2 15.24 -11.71 15.27
N THR A 3 15.05 -12.78 16.04
CA THR A 3 14.80 -14.13 15.50
C THR A 3 13.30 -14.43 15.53
N LEU A 4 12.72 -14.74 14.38
CA LEU A 4 11.33 -15.19 14.27
C LEU A 4 11.27 -16.70 14.56
N ASN A 5 10.56 -17.09 15.62
CA ASN A 5 10.35 -18.49 15.98
C ASN A 5 8.87 -18.86 15.84
N ILE A 6 8.55 -19.73 14.89
CA ILE A 6 7.18 -20.21 14.65
C ILE A 6 7.15 -21.70 15.00
N LYS A 7 6.42 -22.06 16.06
CA LYS A 7 6.24 -23.45 16.51
C LYS A 7 4.95 -24.06 15.96
N ASP A 8 4.75 -23.93 14.65
CA ASP A 8 3.61 -24.50 13.94
C ASP A 8 4.13 -25.49 12.88
N PRO A 9 3.85 -26.80 13.03
CA PRO A 9 4.27 -27.83 12.07
C PRO A 9 3.78 -27.54 10.65
N ARG A 10 2.58 -27.00 10.50
CA ARG A 10 1.97 -26.75 9.20
C ARG A 10 2.69 -25.62 8.46
N VAL A 11 3.11 -24.59 9.17
CA VAL A 11 3.91 -23.49 8.60
C VAL A 11 5.25 -24.02 8.09
N HIS A 12 5.89 -24.92 8.85
CA HIS A 12 7.16 -25.53 8.45
C HIS A 12 7.02 -26.36 7.18
N GLU A 13 5.98 -27.20 7.08
CA GLU A 13 5.67 -27.99 5.87
C GLU A 13 5.46 -27.08 4.65
N LEU A 14 4.63 -26.04 4.78
CA LEU A 14 4.32 -25.11 3.70
C LEU A 14 5.56 -24.36 3.22
N ALA A 15 6.36 -23.83 4.15
CA ALA A 15 7.59 -23.12 3.82
C ALA A 15 8.59 -24.05 3.13
N THR A 16 8.72 -25.30 3.59
CA THR A 16 9.64 -26.30 3.02
C THR A 16 9.22 -26.72 1.61
N GLU A 17 7.93 -27.02 1.41
CA GLU A 17 7.43 -27.43 0.10
C GLU A 17 7.57 -26.30 -0.93
N LEU A 18 7.24 -25.07 -0.53
CA LEU A 18 7.33 -23.93 -1.42
C LEU A 18 8.80 -23.54 -1.70
N ALA A 19 9.69 -23.71 -0.72
CA ALA A 19 11.13 -23.52 -0.89
C ALA A 19 11.71 -24.53 -1.89
N ARG A 20 11.32 -25.81 -1.76
CA ARG A 20 11.70 -26.88 -2.71
C ARG A 20 11.26 -26.55 -4.13
N ARG A 21 10.02 -26.12 -4.32
CA ARG A 21 9.49 -25.76 -5.65
C ARG A 21 10.21 -24.56 -6.28
N ARG A 22 10.65 -23.61 -5.47
CA ARG A 22 11.30 -22.37 -5.92
C ARG A 22 12.83 -22.46 -5.97
N GLY A 23 13.43 -23.56 -5.52
CA GLY A 23 14.88 -23.70 -5.42
C GLY A 23 15.52 -22.68 -4.47
N THR A 24 14.83 -22.31 -3.39
CA THR A 24 15.28 -21.29 -2.42
C THR A 24 15.16 -21.80 -0.98
N THR A 25 15.43 -20.95 0.01
CA THR A 25 15.33 -21.31 1.43
C THR A 25 13.92 -21.05 1.98
N ALA A 26 13.54 -21.79 3.04
CA ALA A 26 12.27 -21.56 3.75
C ALA A 26 12.15 -20.10 4.25
N THR A 27 13.25 -19.52 4.74
CA THR A 27 13.30 -18.12 5.16
C THR A 27 13.04 -17.14 4.02
N ALA A 28 13.64 -17.37 2.84
CA ALA A 28 13.40 -16.53 1.67
C ALA A 28 11.93 -16.63 1.23
N VAL A 29 11.36 -17.83 1.20
CA VAL A 29 9.93 -18.00 0.91
C VAL A 29 9.03 -17.25 1.88
N VAL A 30 9.27 -17.38 3.18
CA VAL A 30 8.47 -16.71 4.21
C VAL A 30 8.59 -15.20 4.07
N ARG A 31 9.80 -14.67 3.86
CA ARG A 31 10.01 -13.24 3.62
C ARG A 31 9.26 -12.76 2.39
N ASP A 32 9.44 -13.42 1.24
CA ASP A 32 8.83 -13.02 -0.02
C ASP A 32 7.29 -13.05 0.08
N ALA A 33 6.73 -14.04 0.79
CA ALA A 33 5.29 -14.14 1.03
C ALA A 33 4.77 -12.98 1.89
N LEU A 34 5.48 -12.63 2.97
CA LEU A 34 5.11 -11.52 3.84
C LEU A 34 5.23 -10.17 3.13
N GLU A 35 6.28 -9.96 2.34
CA GLU A 35 6.47 -8.74 1.53
C GLU A 35 5.37 -8.61 0.47
N LYS A 36 5.05 -9.70 -0.21
CA LYS A 36 3.99 -9.72 -1.23
C LYS A 36 2.61 -9.45 -0.63
N GLU A 37 2.32 -9.96 0.57
CA GLU A 37 1.06 -9.69 1.26
C GLU A 37 1.01 -8.24 1.73
N ALA A 38 2.08 -7.74 2.35
CA ALA A 38 2.17 -6.35 2.81
C ALA A 38 2.03 -5.33 1.66
N ALA A 39 2.52 -5.66 0.46
CA ALA A 39 2.38 -4.81 -0.71
C ALA A 39 0.95 -4.77 -1.29
N GLN A 40 0.18 -5.85 -1.12
CA GLN A 40 -1.21 -5.94 -1.61
C GLN A 40 -2.21 -5.30 -0.65
N GLN A 41 -1.89 -5.26 0.64
CA GLN A 41 -2.75 -4.62 1.62
C GLN A 41 -2.81 -3.11 1.33
N PRO A 42 -4.02 -2.53 1.23
CA PRO A 42 -4.14 -1.09 1.10
C PRO A 42 -3.46 -0.45 2.31
N LYS A 43 -2.56 0.51 2.05
CA LYS A 43 -1.95 1.27 3.14
C LYS A 43 -3.10 1.92 3.93
N PRO A 44 -3.15 1.73 5.26
CA PRO A 44 -4.15 2.41 6.05
C PRO A 44 -4.04 3.92 5.78
N ILE A 45 -5.19 4.57 5.61
CA ILE A 45 -5.23 6.01 5.40
C ILE A 45 -4.72 6.65 6.69
N ASP A 46 -3.55 7.28 6.60
CA ASP A 46 -3.01 8.12 7.65
C ASP A 46 -3.86 9.41 7.72
N ARG A 47 -4.83 9.40 8.65
CA ARG A 47 -5.79 10.49 8.82
C ARG A 47 -5.11 11.78 9.28
N ASP A 48 -4.05 11.68 10.06
CA ASP A 48 -3.31 12.84 10.56
C ASP A 48 -2.54 13.49 9.41
N ARG A 49 -1.89 12.68 8.57
CA ARG A 49 -1.24 13.17 7.36
C ARG A 49 -2.23 13.77 6.36
N LEU A 50 -3.41 13.17 6.19
CA LEU A 50 -4.46 13.71 5.34
C LEU A 50 -4.94 15.08 5.86
N ARG A 51 -5.17 15.19 7.17
CA ARG A 51 -5.60 16.45 7.79
C ARG A 51 -4.53 17.54 7.66
N ALA A 52 -3.26 17.19 7.88
CA ALA A 52 -2.14 18.12 7.68
C ALA A 52 -2.04 18.62 6.23
N LEU A 53 -2.35 17.76 5.24
CA LEU A 53 -2.42 18.16 3.83
C LEU A 53 -3.59 19.12 3.57
N GLN A 54 -4.78 18.83 4.10
CA GLN A 54 -5.94 19.71 4.01
C GLN A 54 -5.66 21.09 4.62
N ASP A 55 -5.07 21.13 5.82
CA ASP A 55 -4.69 22.38 6.49
C ASP A 55 -3.66 23.17 5.69
N LYS A 56 -2.73 22.48 5.01
CA LYS A 56 -1.76 23.14 4.13
C LYS A 56 -2.45 23.77 2.93
N VAL A 57 -3.33 23.04 2.26
CA VAL A 57 -4.06 23.52 1.09
C VAL A 57 -4.96 24.72 1.45
N LEU A 58 -5.64 24.67 2.59
CA LEU A 58 -6.48 25.78 3.07
C LEU A 58 -5.69 27.08 3.35
N LYS A 59 -4.40 26.97 3.64
CA LYS A 59 -3.50 28.12 3.86
C LYS A 59 -2.88 28.64 2.57
N MET A 60 -3.02 27.91 1.47
CA MET A 60 -2.52 28.36 0.18
C MET A 60 -3.59 29.24 -0.47
N ASP A 61 -3.18 30.39 -1.00
CA ASP A 61 -4.03 31.27 -1.79
C ASP A 61 -4.18 30.69 -3.21
N LEU A 62 -4.98 29.62 -3.31
CA LEU A 62 -5.23 28.91 -4.56
C LEU A 62 -6.60 29.30 -5.10
N VAL A 63 -6.65 29.54 -6.41
CA VAL A 63 -7.91 29.66 -7.13
C VAL A 63 -8.48 28.26 -7.32
N TRP A 64 -9.67 28.04 -6.77
CA TRP A 64 -10.44 26.83 -7.01
C TRP A 64 -11.31 27.05 -8.24
N LEU A 65 -11.02 26.29 -9.30
CA LEU A 65 -11.85 26.28 -10.50
C LEU A 65 -12.95 25.23 -10.33
N SER A 66 -14.17 25.66 -10.59
CA SER A 66 -15.32 24.79 -10.74
C SER A 66 -15.45 24.33 -12.20
N ASP A 67 -16.36 23.40 -12.45
CA ASP A 67 -16.66 22.95 -13.81
C ASP A 67 -17.12 24.12 -14.69
N ASP A 68 -17.88 25.07 -14.14
CA ASP A 68 -18.35 26.27 -14.85
C ASP A 68 -17.19 27.22 -15.27
N ASP A 69 -16.05 27.15 -14.56
CA ASP A 69 -14.86 27.92 -14.89
C ASP A 69 -14.04 27.27 -16.02
N ILE A 70 -14.20 25.95 -16.22
CA ILE A 70 -13.38 25.15 -17.15
C ILE A 70 -14.17 24.79 -18.43
N TYR A 71 -15.48 24.60 -18.30
CA TYR A 71 -16.37 24.12 -19.35
C TYR A 71 -17.46 25.15 -19.69
N ASP A 72 -17.94 25.11 -20.92
CA ASP A 72 -19.11 25.83 -21.38
C ASP A 72 -20.42 25.09 -21.07
N GLU A 73 -21.54 25.68 -21.48
CA GLU A 73 -22.89 25.14 -21.22
C GLU A 73 -23.16 23.80 -21.93
N ASP A 74 -22.41 23.49 -22.97
CA ASP A 74 -22.46 22.20 -23.68
C ASP A 74 -21.46 21.17 -23.09
N GLY A 75 -20.70 21.55 -22.05
CA GLY A 75 -19.70 20.73 -21.39
C GLY A 75 -18.38 20.63 -22.17
N LEU A 76 -18.14 21.52 -23.13
CA LEU A 76 -16.89 21.59 -23.89
C LEU A 76 -15.89 22.53 -23.20
N PRO A 77 -14.58 22.28 -23.32
CA PRO A 77 -13.57 23.19 -22.77
C PRO A 77 -13.68 24.59 -23.39
N LYS A 78 -13.63 25.62 -22.54
CA LYS A 78 -13.56 27.03 -22.96
C LYS A 78 -12.19 27.43 -23.53
#